data_AF-A0A7W0N0M0-F1
#
_entry.id   AF-A0A7W0N0M0-F1
#
_cell.length_a   1.000
_cell.length_b   1.000
_cell.length_c   1.000
_cell.angle_alpha   90.00
_cell.angle_beta   90.00
_cell.angle_gamma   90.00
#
_symmetry.space_group_name_H-M   'P 1'
#
loop_
_entity.id
_entity.type
_entity.pdbx_description
1 polymer ?
#
loop_
_entity_poly.entity_id
_entity_poly.type
_entity_poly.pdbx_seq_one_letter_code
_entity_poly.pdbx_strand_id
1 'polypeptide(L)' 'MDERLISLKEAAALSGLSHSHLQLLARTGRLRARRLGRDWFTTEEAVAAYLADPERRSRDPYKHKRG' A
#
# COMPACT_ATOMS: atom_id res chain seq x y z
N MET A 1 2.01 14.20 15.90
CA MET A 1 2.33 13.35 14.74
C MET A 1 1.00 13.13 14.03
N ASP A 2 0.68 13.98 13.05
CA ASP A 2 -0.55 13.85 12.29
C ASP A 2 -0.42 12.67 11.34
N GLU A 3 -1.06 11.55 11.68
CA GLU A 3 -1.24 10.42 10.78
C GLU A 3 -2.20 10.84 9.65
N ARG A 4 -1.68 11.63 8.69
CA ARG A 4 -2.47 12.08 7.55
C ARG A 4 -2.81 10.85 6.70
N LEU A 5 -4.08 10.47 6.75
CA LEU A 5 -4.63 9.43 5.87
C LEU A 5 -4.59 9.95 4.43
N ILE A 6 -3.79 9.29 3.62
CA ILE A 6 -3.67 9.52 2.20
C ILE A 6 -4.44 8.45 1.42
N SER A 7 -4.98 8.82 0.27
CA SER A 7 -5.62 7.85 -0.61
C SER A 7 -4.59 6.84 -1.11
N LEU A 8 -5.03 5.64 -1.52
CA LEU A 8 -4.10 4.67 -2.12
C LEU A 8 -3.40 5.22 -3.38
N LYS A 9 -4.03 6.16 -4.10
CA LYS A 9 -3.47 6.80 -5.29
C LYS A 9 -2.32 7.74 -4.93
N GLU A 10 -2.48 8.54 -3.89
CA GLU A 10 -1.43 9.39 -3.31
C GLU A 10 -0.28 8.52 -2.78
N ALA A 11 -0.61 7.50 -1.99
CA ALA A 11 0.36 6.56 -1.45
C ALA A 11 1.16 5.85 -2.55
N ALA A 12 0.52 5.50 -3.68
CA ALA A 12 1.18 4.92 -4.84
C ALA A 12 2.21 5.88 -5.45
N ALA A 13 1.84 7.16 -5.60
CA ALA A 13 2.75 8.18 -6.13
C ALA A 13 3.95 8.44 -5.21
N LEU A 14 3.73 8.50 -3.90
CA LEU A 14 4.78 8.75 -2.91
C LEU A 14 5.74 7.56 -2.75
N SER A 15 5.20 6.33 -2.71
CA SER A 15 6.00 5.11 -2.50
C SER A 15 6.59 4.51 -3.78
N GLY A 16 6.13 4.95 -4.94
CA GLY A 16 6.45 4.33 -6.23
C GLY A 16 5.79 2.95 -6.44
N LEU A 17 4.85 2.56 -5.58
CA LEU A 17 4.06 1.34 -5.74
C LEU A 17 2.85 1.56 -6.65
N SER A 18 2.28 0.49 -7.19
CA SER A 18 1.05 0.58 -7.98
C SER A 18 -0.18 0.70 -7.07
N HIS A 19 -1.15 1.54 -7.46
CA HIS A 19 -2.43 1.67 -6.75
C HIS A 19 -3.10 0.29 -6.54
N SER A 20 -3.17 -0.54 -7.57
CA SER A 20 -3.75 -1.90 -7.47
C SER A 20 -3.02 -2.78 -6.46
N HIS A 21 -1.70 -2.61 -6.31
CA HIS A 21 -0.89 -3.35 -5.35
C HIS A 21 -1.21 -2.92 -3.92
N LEU A 22 -1.26 -1.61 -3.67
CA LEU A 22 -1.68 -1.07 -2.38
C LEU A 22 -3.12 -1.47 -2.02
N GLN A 23 -4.01 -1.54 -3.01
CA GLN A 23 -5.40 -1.98 -2.81
C GLN A 23 -5.48 -3.46 -2.45
N LEU A 24 -4.66 -4.31 -3.07
CA LEU A 24 -4.52 -5.73 -2.69
C LEU A 24 -3.99 -5.85 -1.26
N LEU A 25 -2.94 -5.10 -0.90
CA LEU A 25 -2.34 -5.13 0.43
C LEU A 25 -3.32 -4.65 1.52
N ALA A 26 -4.11 -3.63 1.21
CA ALA A 26 -5.18 -3.13 2.07
C ALA A 26 -6.28 -4.17 2.28
N ARG A 27 -6.74 -4.83 1.20
CA ARG A 27 -7.77 -5.87 1.26
C ARG A 27 -7.31 -7.15 1.95
N THR A 28 -6.03 -7.50 1.81
CA THR A 28 -5.43 -8.70 2.43
C THR A 28 -4.99 -8.47 3.87
N GLY A 29 -5.07 -7.24 4.39
CA GLY A 29 -4.62 -6.89 5.73
C GLY A 29 -3.10 -6.89 5.91
N ARG A 30 -2.34 -6.93 4.80
CA ARG A 30 -0.86 -6.87 4.84
C ARG A 30 -0.33 -5.46 5.05
N LEU A 31 -1.12 -4.45 4.68
CA LEU A 31 -0.81 -3.03 4.87
C LEU A 31 -1.82 -2.42 5.85
N ARG A 32 -1.37 -1.52 6.71
CA ARG A 32 -2.26 -0.68 7.51
C ARG A 32 -3.00 0.28 6.59
N ALA A 33 -4.24 -0.07 6.27
CA ALA A 33 -5.16 0.76 5.52
C ALA A 33 -6.53 0.75 6.21
N ARG A 34 -7.20 1.90 6.23
CA ARG A 34 -8.59 2.06 6.66
C ARG A 34 -9.49 2.13 5.44
N ARG A 35 -10.57 1.34 5.46
CA ARG A 35 -11.68 1.51 4.53
C ARG A 35 -12.55 2.67 5.00
N LEU A 36 -12.61 3.74 4.21
CA LEU A 36 -13.53 4.87 4.42
C LEU A 36 -14.54 4.87 3.25
N GLY A 37 -15.77 4.45 3.54
CA GLY A 37 -16.81 4.31 2.52
C GLY A 37 -16.47 3.22 1.50
N ARG A 38 -16.36 3.60 0.22
CA ARG A 38 -15.94 2.73 -0.88
C ARG A 38 -14.44 2.73 -1.14
N ASP A 39 -13.73 3.69 -0.57
CA ASP A 39 -12.32 3.91 -0.83
C ASP A 39 -11.47 3.41 0.33
N TRP A 40 -10.24 3.05 0.00
CA TRP A 40 -9.22 2.68 0.97
C TRP A 40 -8.25 3.84 1.13
N PHE A 41 -7.86 4.07 2.37
CA PHE A 41 -6.91 5.11 2.77
C PHE A 41 -5.81 4.45 3.57
N THR A 42 -4.58 4.87 3.35
CA THR A 42 -3.40 4.39 4.09
C THR A 42 -2.62 5.59 4.60
N THR A 43 -1.53 5.36 5.32
CA THR A 43 -0.64 6.41 5.78
C THR A 43 0.73 6.23 5.12
N GLU A 44 1.46 7.33 4.97
CA GLU A 44 2.83 7.27 4.45
C GLU A 44 3.70 6.34 5.31
N GLU A 45 3.60 6.45 6.64
CA GLU A 45 4.29 5.55 7.57
C GLU A 45 3.94 4.09 7.38
N ALA A 46 2.66 3.75 7.13
CA ALA A 46 2.27 2.36 6.90
C ALA A 46 2.94 1.79 5.65
N VAL A 47 3.04 2.59 4.59
CA VAL A 47 3.68 2.17 3.34
C VAL A 47 5.20 2.15 3.49
N ALA A 48 5.78 3.13 4.18
CA ALA A 48 7.21 3.16 4.49
C ALA A 48 7.61 1.95 5.36
N ALA A 49 6.84 1.61 6.38
CA ALA A 49 7.04 0.42 7.21
C ALA A 49 6.90 -0.87 6.38
N TYR A 50 5.96 -0.92 5.43
CA TYR A 50 5.85 -2.05 4.50
C TYR A 50 7.06 -2.15 3.55
N LEU A 51 7.58 -1.02 3.06
CA LEU A 51 8.77 -0.97 2.21
C LEU A 51 10.05 -1.33 2.95
N ALA A 52 10.15 -0.96 4.23
CA ALA A 52 11.25 -1.28 5.13
C ALA A 52 11.31 -2.78 5.46
N ASP A 53 10.23 -3.53 5.20
CA ASP A 53 10.16 -4.98 5.39
C ASP A 53 10.33 -5.71 4.05
N PRO A 54 11.57 -6.08 3.68
CA PRO A 54 11.86 -6.75 2.41
C PRO A 54 11.33 -8.19 2.36
N GLU A 55 11.12 -8.87 3.50
CA GLU A 55 10.56 -10.23 3.54
C GLU A 55 9.10 -10.25 3.08
N ARG A 56 8.32 -9.25 3.48
CA ARG A 56 6.93 -9.06 3.04
C ARG A 56 6.82 -8.66 1.56
N ARG A 57 7.89 -8.10 0.99
CA ARG A 57 7.99 -7.66 -0.41
C ARG A 57 8.48 -8.76 -1.36
N SER A 58 9.37 -9.65 -0.90
CA SER A 58 9.92 -10.76 -1.70
C SER A 58 8.90 -11.83 -2.08
N ARG A 59 7.78 -11.91 -1.35
CA ARG A 59 6.72 -12.89 -1.61
C ARG A 59 5.61 -12.34 -2.50
N ASP A 60 5.91 -11.33 -3.31
CA ASP A 60 4.94 -10.71 -4.20
C ASP A 60 5.03 -11.30 -5.62
N PRO A 61 4.15 -12.26 -5.98
CA PRO A 61 4.18 -12.93 -7.28
C PRO A 61 3.81 -12.02 -8.45
N TYR A 62 3.43 -10.76 -8.21
CA TYR A 62 2.93 -9.84 -9.23
C TYR A 62 4.01 -8.96 -9.86
N LYS A 63 5.29 -9.10 -9.49
CA LYS A 63 6.40 -8.34 -10.10
C LYS A 63 6.58 -8.59 -11.61
N HIS A 64 5.99 -9.66 -12.16
CA HIS A 64 6.19 -10.11 -13.55
C HIS A 64 4.93 -10.20 -14.42
N LYS A 65 3.83 -9.48 -14.13
CA LYS A 65 2.68 -9.44 -15.06
C LYS A 65 2.53 -8.08 -15.74
N ARG A 66 3.47 -7.78 -16.64
CA ARG A 66 3.23 -6.93 -17.81
C ARG A 66 3.57 -7.77 -19.04
N GLY A 67 2.54 -8.37 -19.59
CA GLY A 67 2.50 -9.20 -20.80
C GLY A 67 1.05 -9.41 -21.16
#